data_AF-A0A318IR41-F1
#
_entry.id   AF-A0A318IR41-F1
#
_cell.length_a   1.000
_cell.length_b   1.000
_cell.length_c   1.000
_cell.angle_alpha   90.00
_cell.angle_beta   90.00
_cell.angle_gamma   90.00
#
_symmetry.space_group_name_H-M   'P 1'
#
loop_
_entity.id
_entity.type
_entity.pdbx_description
1 polymer ?
#
loop_
_entity_poly.entity_id
_entity_poly.type
_entity_poly.pdbx_seq_one_letter_code
_entity_poly.pdbx_strand_id
1 'polypeptide(L)'
;MEPLQVIQNLDVLTNAIEVAVARADWSEAVRAAETRSRFVIALAPDQPDEVRAAIGRMQEIDVRISTVARETFEALIAEGWIALYETGPATQVLAAQPLSPGADAMASRSPSFPA
;
A
#
# COMPACT_ATOMS: atom_id res chain seq x y z
N MET A 1 -22.09 -1.32 -27.65
CA MET A 1 -22.58 -1.42 -26.26
C MET A 1 -23.46 -0.20 -26.06
N GLU A 2 -24.66 -0.36 -25.50
CA GLU A 2 -25.57 0.77 -25.32
C GLU A 2 -25.05 1.72 -24.22
N PRO A 3 -25.18 3.06 -24.35
CA PRO A 3 -24.69 4.02 -23.36
C PRO A 3 -25.17 3.75 -21.93
N LEU A 4 -26.41 3.27 -21.79
CA LEU A 4 -26.98 2.91 -20.49
C LEU A 4 -26.24 1.74 -19.82
N GLN A 5 -25.83 0.73 -20.60
CA GLN A 5 -25.04 -0.40 -20.08
C GLN A 5 -23.64 0.04 -19.67
N VAL A 6 -23.03 0.97 -20.41
CA VAL A 6 -21.72 1.53 -20.04
C VAL A 6 -21.81 2.22 -18.67
N ILE A 7 -22.84 3.04 -18.45
CA ILE A 7 -23.04 3.72 -17.16
C ILE A 7 -23.33 2.76 -16.01
N GLN A 8 -24.17 1.75 -16.22
CA GLN A 8 -24.45 0.76 -15.17
C GLN A 8 -23.18 0.01 -14.75
N ASN A 9 -22.34 -0.37 -15.71
CA ASN A 9 -21.06 -1.00 -15.41
C ASN A 9 -20.11 -0.06 -14.67
N LEU A 10 -20.06 1.22 -15.06
CA LEU A 10 -19.26 2.23 -14.38
C LEU A 10 -19.73 2.46 -12.92
N ASP A 11 -21.03 2.48 -12.67
CA ASP A 11 -21.60 2.65 -11.32
C ASP A 11 -21.23 1.45 -10.43
N VAL A 12 -21.44 0.22 -10.93
CA VAL A 12 -21.11 -1.01 -10.20
C VAL A 12 -19.62 -1.06 -9.86
N LEU A 13 -18.75 -0.74 -10.82
CA LEU A 13 -17.30 -0.77 -10.62
C LEU A 13 -16.83 0.35 -9.68
N THR A 14 -17.46 1.53 -9.74
CA THR A 14 -17.15 2.63 -8.80
C THR A 14 -17.49 2.24 -7.36
N ASN A 15 -18.65 1.63 -7.13
CA ASN A 15 -19.01 1.12 -5.81
C ASN A 15 -18.09 -0.01 -5.34
N ALA A 16 -17.66 -0.89 -6.25
CA ALA A 16 -16.71 -1.97 -5.92
C ALA A 16 -15.36 -1.40 -5.44
N ILE A 17 -14.84 -0.37 -6.11
CA ILE A 17 -13.61 0.32 -5.70
C ILE A 17 -13.79 0.95 -4.32
N GLU A 18 -14.90 1.66 -4.08
CA GLU A 18 -15.19 2.29 -2.79
C GLU A 18 -15.18 1.27 -1.65
N VAL A 19 -15.87 0.14 -1.82
CA VAL A 19 -15.93 -0.93 -0.82
C VAL A 19 -14.55 -1.57 -0.60
N ALA A 20 -13.78 -1.81 -1.65
CA ALA A 20 -12.45 -2.41 -1.55
C ALA A 20 -11.48 -1.48 -0.81
N VAL A 21 -11.48 -0.19 -1.14
CA VAL A 21 -10.64 0.82 -0.47
C VAL A 21 -11.02 0.99 1.00
N ALA A 22 -12.32 1.03 1.32
CA ALA A 22 -12.77 1.08 2.71
C ALA A 22 -12.33 -0.14 3.55
N ARG A 23 -12.00 -1.26 2.90
CA ARG A 23 -11.50 -2.49 3.53
C ARG A 23 -9.98 -2.66 3.42
N ALA A 24 -9.28 -1.68 2.84
CA ALA A 24 -7.86 -1.78 2.46
C ALA A 24 -7.53 -3.01 1.59
N ASP A 25 -8.51 -3.51 0.82
CA ASP A 25 -8.29 -4.56 -0.19
C ASP A 25 -7.78 -3.92 -1.48
N TRP A 26 -6.50 -3.56 -1.48
CA TRP A 26 -5.88 -2.83 -2.59
C TRP A 26 -5.82 -3.63 -3.88
N SER A 27 -5.73 -4.97 -3.79
CA SER A 27 -5.71 -5.83 -4.98
C SER A 27 -7.06 -5.77 -5.70
N GLU A 28 -8.16 -5.89 -4.96
CA GLU A 28 -9.50 -5.78 -5.53
C GLU A 28 -9.80 -4.36 -6.03
N ALA A 29 -9.37 -3.33 -5.29
CA ALA A 29 -9.50 -1.95 -5.71
C ALA A 29 -8.82 -1.69 -7.06
N VAL A 30 -7.59 -2.18 -7.25
CA VAL A 30 -6.85 -2.05 -8.52
C VAL A 30 -7.56 -2.82 -9.64
N ARG A 31 -7.96 -4.08 -9.40
CA ARG A 31 -8.65 -4.89 -10.41
C ARG A 31 -9.95 -4.24 -10.88
N ALA A 32 -10.73 -3.68 -9.95
CA ALA A 32 -11.97 -2.98 -10.25
C ALA A 32 -11.69 -1.67 -11.02
N ALA A 33 -10.68 -0.90 -10.62
CA ALA A 33 -10.28 0.34 -11.31
C ALA A 33 -9.79 0.09 -12.75
N GLU A 34 -8.94 -0.93 -12.96
CA GLU A 34 -8.48 -1.34 -14.30
C GLU A 34 -9.66 -1.76 -15.18
N THR A 35 -10.59 -2.53 -14.62
CA THR A 35 -11.81 -2.92 -15.34
C THR A 35 -12.66 -1.70 -15.69
N ARG A 36 -12.82 -0.74 -14.75
CA ARG A 36 -13.57 0.50 -14.95
C ARG A 36 -12.99 1.37 -16.06
N SER A 37 -11.66 1.44 -16.17
CA SER A 37 -10.96 2.26 -17.17
C SER A 37 -11.40 1.94 -18.62
N ARG A 38 -11.68 0.66 -18.91
CA ARG A 38 -12.13 0.21 -20.23
C ARG A 38 -13.50 0.78 -20.61
N PHE A 39 -14.38 0.98 -19.64
CA PHE A 39 -15.71 1.55 -19.86
C PHE A 39 -15.66 3.08 -19.98
N VAL A 40 -14.74 3.74 -19.27
CA VAL A 40 -14.54 5.20 -19.40
C VAL A 40 -14.09 5.55 -20.82
N ILE A 41 -13.20 4.76 -21.42
CA ILE A 41 -12.73 4.96 -22.80
C ILE A 41 -13.86 4.80 -23.84
N ALA A 42 -14.95 4.10 -23.49
CA ALA A 42 -16.10 3.91 -24.37
C ALA A 42 -17.08 5.11 -24.36
N LEU A 43 -16.87 6.12 -23.51
CA LEU A 43 -17.72 7.31 -23.47
C LEU A 43 -17.39 8.27 -24.62
N ALA A 44 -18.40 8.57 -25.44
CA ALA A 44 -18.38 9.64 -26.44
C ALA A 44 -18.49 11.05 -25.79
N PRO A 45 -17.99 12.11 -26.43
CA PRO A 45 -18.05 13.48 -25.91
C PRO A 45 -19.48 14.05 -25.73
N ASP A 46 -20.43 13.63 -26.55
CA ASP A 46 -21.80 14.14 -26.65
C ASP A 46 -22.82 13.26 -25.92
N GLN A 47 -22.51 12.91 -24.67
CA GLN A 47 -23.41 12.07 -23.87
C GLN A 47 -24.79 12.71 -23.63
N PRO A 48 -25.85 11.93 -23.40
CA PRO A 48 -27.10 12.44 -22.85
C PRO A 48 -26.93 13.07 -21.45
N ASP A 49 -27.85 13.96 -21.06
CA ASP A 49 -27.80 14.64 -19.74
C ASP A 49 -27.82 13.66 -18.57
N GLU A 50 -28.60 12.59 -18.68
CA GLU A 50 -28.70 11.55 -17.65
C GLU A 50 -27.35 10.84 -17.42
N VAL A 51 -26.62 10.61 -18.51
CA VAL A 51 -25.28 10.00 -18.48
C VAL A 51 -24.27 10.98 -17.87
N ARG A 52 -24.33 12.27 -18.23
CA ARG A 52 -23.52 13.31 -17.58
C ARG A 52 -23.77 13.40 -16.08
N ALA A 53 -25.03 13.34 -15.65
CA ALA A 53 -25.39 13.36 -14.23
C ALA A 53 -24.84 12.12 -13.49
N ALA A 54 -24.85 10.95 -14.12
CA ALA A 54 -24.23 9.75 -13.56
C ALA A 54 -22.71 9.89 -13.40
N ILE A 55 -22.03 10.43 -14.41
CA ILE A 55 -20.58 10.72 -14.34
C ILE A 55 -20.28 11.70 -13.20
N GLY A 56 -21.10 12.73 -13.01
CA GLY A 56 -20.94 13.67 -11.90
C GLY A 56 -20.99 12.97 -10.52
N ARG A 57 -21.94 12.04 -10.32
CA ARG A 57 -22.00 11.24 -9.10
C ARG A 57 -20.77 10.35 -8.92
N MET A 58 -20.27 9.73 -9.99
CA MET A 58 -19.05 8.92 -9.94
C MET A 58 -17.84 9.74 -9.50
N GLN A 59 -17.73 10.99 -9.95
CA GLN A 59 -16.64 11.89 -9.55
C GLN A 59 -16.67 12.19 -8.03
N GLU A 60 -17.85 12.38 -7.44
CA GLU A 60 -17.98 12.55 -5.99
C GLU A 60 -17.49 11.30 -5.23
N ILE A 61 -17.80 10.11 -5.75
CA ILE A 61 -17.32 8.85 -5.16
C ILE A 61 -15.80 8.74 -5.31
N ASP A 62 -15.23 9.10 -6.47
CA ASP A 62 -13.78 9.09 -6.70
C ASP A 62 -13.02 10.01 -5.73
N VAL A 63 -13.60 11.18 -5.40
CA VAL A 63 -13.03 12.08 -4.38
C VAL A 63 -13.02 11.40 -3.01
N ARG A 64 -14.11 10.73 -2.61
CA ARG A 64 -14.17 9.98 -1.34
C ARG A 64 -13.16 8.82 -1.31
N ILE A 65 -13.06 8.06 -2.40
CA ILE A 65 -12.06 6.99 -2.58
C ILE A 65 -10.65 7.54 -2.38
N SER A 66 -10.30 8.64 -3.04
CA SER A 66 -8.96 9.23 -2.96
C SER A 66 -8.62 9.74 -1.56
N THR A 67 -9.62 10.25 -0.84
CA THR A 67 -9.46 10.72 0.54
C THR A 67 -9.13 9.55 1.48
N VAL A 68 -9.94 8.48 1.44
CA VAL A 68 -9.73 7.29 2.27
C VAL A 68 -8.40 6.60 1.93
N ALA A 69 -8.07 6.48 0.64
CA ALA A 69 -6.81 5.88 0.21
C ALA A 69 -5.60 6.68 0.74
N ARG A 70 -5.65 8.00 0.68
CA ARG A 70 -4.60 8.87 1.24
C ARG A 70 -4.49 8.74 2.75
N GLU A 71 -5.60 8.82 3.48
CA GLU A 71 -5.61 8.68 4.93
C GLU A 71 -5.02 7.34 5.36
N THR A 72 -5.37 6.26 4.65
CA THR A 72 -4.82 4.92 4.92
C THR A 72 -3.31 4.87 4.62
N PHE A 73 -2.86 5.49 3.53
CA PHE A 73 -1.44 5.56 3.20
C PHE A 73 -0.63 6.35 4.24
N GLU A 74 -1.14 7.49 4.70
CA GLU A 74 -0.51 8.30 5.74
C GLU A 74 -0.41 7.53 7.07
N ALA A 75 -1.45 6.77 7.43
CA ALA A 75 -1.43 5.89 8.60
C ALA A 75 -0.36 4.80 8.48
N LEU A 76 -0.27 4.12 7.33
CA LEU A 76 0.75 3.09 7.09
C LEU A 76 2.18 3.63 7.14
N ILE A 77 2.42 4.86 6.66
CA ILE A 77 3.73 5.52 6.79
C ILE A 77 4.04 5.76 8.27
N ALA A 78 3.08 6.28 9.04
CA ALA A 78 3.27 6.55 10.46
C ALA A 78 3.57 5.26 11.25
N GLU A 79 2.81 4.19 11.00
CA GLU A 79 3.03 2.87 11.58
C GLU A 79 4.41 2.30 11.21
N GLY A 80 4.80 2.43 9.94
CA GLY A 80 6.13 2.02 9.48
C GLY A 80 7.25 2.73 10.24
N TRP A 81 7.14 4.05 10.43
CA TRP A 81 8.12 4.80 11.23
C TRP A 81 8.17 4.35 12.69
N ILE A 82 7.01 4.15 13.32
CA ILE A 82 6.94 3.64 14.70
C ILE A 82 7.67 2.30 14.81
N ALA A 83 7.39 1.36 13.91
CA ALA A 83 8.04 0.05 13.90
C ALA A 83 9.56 0.14 13.73
N LEU A 84 10.07 1.05 12.88
CA LEU A 84 11.51 1.29 12.74
C LEU A 84 12.12 1.85 14.03
N TYR A 85 11.46 2.80 14.70
CA TYR A 85 11.96 3.39 15.94
C TYR A 85 11.91 2.42 17.12
N GLU A 86 10.93 1.52 17.19
CA GLU A 86 10.84 0.50 18.23
C GLU A 86 11.87 -0.63 18.06
N THR A 87 12.22 -0.96 16.82
CA THR A 87 13.23 -2.00 16.52
C THR A 87 14.67 -1.49 16.57
N GLY A 88 14.90 -0.19 16.39
CA GLY A 88 16.22 0.45 16.43
C GLY A 88 17.02 0.20 17.74
N PRO A 89 16.42 0.33 18.94
CA PRO A 89 17.07 0.03 20.21
C PRO A 89 17.40 -1.46 20.37
N ALA A 90 16.50 -2.37 19.97
CA ALA A 90 16.72 -3.82 20.05
C ALA A 90 17.86 -4.28 19.13
N THR A 91 17.95 -3.70 17.94
CA THR A 91 19.00 -4.01 16.96
C THR A 91 20.37 -3.47 17.41
N GLN A 92 20.41 -2.28 18.04
CA GLN A 92 21.64 -1.73 18.62
C GLN A 92 22.10 -2.50 19.86
N VAL A 93 21.20 -2.98 20.71
CA VAL A 93 21.56 -3.81 21.88
C VAL A 93 22.15 -5.15 21.45
N LEU A 94 21.65 -5.76 20.37
CA LEU A 94 22.24 -6.97 19.79
C LEU A 94 23.61 -6.73 19.16
N ALA A 95 23.82 -5.58 18.51
CA ALA A 95 25.12 -5.22 17.92
C ALA A 95 26.17 -4.80 18.97
N ALA A 96 25.73 -4.26 20.11
CA ALA A 96 26.59 -3.82 21.20
C ALA A 96 26.91 -4.94 22.22
N GLN A 97 26.36 -6.15 22.06
CA GLN A 97 26.79 -7.29 22.89
C GLN A 97 28.21 -7.69 22.50
N PRO A 98 29.19 -7.58 23.42
CA PRO A 98 30.54 -8.06 23.13
C PRO A 98 30.50 -9.57 22.91
N LEU A 99 31.09 -10.02 21.81
CA LEU A 99 31.47 -11.43 21.63
C LEU A 99 32.25 -11.86 22.87
N SER A 100 31.72 -12.89 23.55
CA SER A 100 32.14 -13.36 24.86
C SER A 100 33.68 -13.39 25.01
N PRO A 101 34.25 -12.88 26.12
CA PRO A 101 35.69 -12.87 26.35
C PRO A 101 36.15 -14.29 26.72
N GLY A 102 36.30 -15.15 25.71
CA GLY A 102 36.72 -16.53 25.88
C GLY A 102 37.63 -17.08 24.80
N ALA A 103 37.79 -16.39 23.66
CA ALA A 103 38.59 -16.90 22.54
C ALA A 103 40.08 -16.51 22.59
N ASP A 104 40.44 -15.43 23.30
CA ASP A 104 41.82 -14.90 23.28
C ASP A 104 42.74 -15.48 24.36
N ALA A 105 42.24 -16.34 25.26
CA ALA A 105 43.03 -16.89 26.36
C ALA A 105 43.93 -18.10 25.98
N MET A 106 43.87 -18.62 24.75
CA MET A 106 44.64 -19.82 24.34
C MET A 106 45.85 -19.56 23.43
N ALA A 107 46.21 -18.32 23.13
CA ALA A 107 47.28 -18.02 22.15
C ALA A 107 48.64 -17.57 22.75
N SER A 108 48.87 -17.73 24.05
CA SER A 108 50.15 -17.34 24.70
C SER A 108 50.76 -18.48 25.51
N ARG A 109 51.21 -19.54 24.83
CA ARG A 109 52.23 -20.45 25.37
C ARG A 109 53.27 -20.77 24.29
N SER A 110 54.29 -19.92 24.22
CA SER A 110 55.53 -20.21 23.47
C SER A 110 56.40 -21.18 24.29
N PRO A 111 56.96 -22.26 23.70
CA PRO A 111 57.92 -23.11 24.39
C PRO A 111 59.34 -22.52 24.26
N SER A 112 59.99 -22.23 25.40
CA SER A 112 61.43 -21.94 25.45
C SER A 112 62.23 -23.24 25.36
N PHE A 113 63.14 -23.35 24.39
CA PHE A 113 64.15 -24.41 24.34
C PHE A 113 65.47 -23.92 24.94
N PRO A 114 66.16 -24.70 25.80
CA PRO A 114 67.50 -24.37 26.26
C PRO A 114 68.55 -24.84 25.26
N ALA A 115 69.67 -24.12 25.22
CA ALA A 115 70.88 -24.43 24.44
C ALA A 115 71.82 -25.38 25.19
#